data_AF-A0KWB9-F1
#
_entry.id   AF-A0KWB9-F1
#
_cell.length_a   1.000
_cell.length_b   1.000
_cell.length_c   1.000
_cell.angle_alpha   90.00
_cell.angle_beta   90.00
_cell.angle_gamma   90.00
#
_symmetry.space_group_name_H-M   'P 1'
#
loop_
_entity.id
_entity.type
_entity.pdbx_description
1 polymer ?
#
loop_
_entity_poly.entity_id
_entity_poly.type
_entity_poly.pdbx_seq_one_letter_code
_entity_poly.pdbx_strand_id
1 'polypeptide(L)'
;MRNMLSRALGAKSFPIFWHYWNPIWGYYLSRNVMRPLSQFLPIWLAVLLTFLVSGALHDLAVALVKWQAMFFFTPWFGIMGVIVIASNKYGLSYGALPWIMRALINLLFIFSSFALTEFMLSLWRP
;
A
#
# COMPACT_ATOMS: atom_id res chain seq x y z
N MET A 1 -15.79 -17.88 10.03
CA MET A 1 -15.19 -16.53 9.84
C MET A 1 -14.19 -16.61 8.68
N ARG A 2 -14.26 -15.73 7.66
CA ARG A 2 -13.24 -15.69 6.60
C ARG A 2 -12.00 -14.93 7.09
N ASN A 3 -10.80 -15.47 6.83
CA ASN A 3 -9.51 -14.86 7.16
C ASN A 3 -9.38 -13.45 6.54
N MET A 4 -8.65 -12.55 7.21
CA MET A 4 -8.33 -11.20 6.76
C MET A 4 -7.73 -11.16 5.35
N LEU A 5 -6.87 -12.12 5.00
CA LEU A 5 -6.32 -12.23 3.64
C LEU A 5 -7.42 -12.39 2.57
N SER A 6 -8.43 -13.24 2.83
CA SER A 6 -9.56 -13.41 1.92
C SER A 6 -10.41 -12.14 1.81
N ARG A 7 -10.50 -11.35 2.88
CA ARG A 7 -11.18 -10.05 2.87
C ARG A 7 -10.39 -8.99 2.12
N ALA A 8 -9.07 -8.97 2.27
CA ALA A 8 -8.17 -8.06 1.55
C ALA A 8 -8.27 -8.30 0.05
N LEU A 9 -8.00 -9.52 -0.42
CA LEU A 9 -8.12 -9.87 -1.83
C LEU A 9 -9.54 -9.60 -2.37
N GLY A 10 -10.56 -9.93 -1.58
CA GLY A 10 -11.96 -9.69 -1.93
C GLY A 10 -12.48 -8.27 -1.71
N ALA A 11 -11.62 -7.29 -1.40
CA ALA A 11 -12.02 -5.92 -1.09
C ALA A 11 -12.75 -5.27 -2.26
N LYS A 12 -13.64 -4.32 -1.98
CA LYS A 12 -14.46 -3.64 -3.01
C LYS A 12 -13.74 -2.46 -3.68
N SER A 13 -12.61 -2.05 -3.13
CA SER A 13 -11.75 -0.97 -3.63
C SER A 13 -10.34 -1.14 -3.05
N PHE A 14 -9.35 -0.55 -3.70
CA PHE A 14 -7.96 -0.64 -3.25
C PHE A 14 -7.70 0.05 -1.89
N PRO A 15 -8.35 1.17 -1.53
CA PRO A 15 -8.28 1.68 -0.16
C PRO A 15 -8.78 0.65 0.87
N ILE A 16 -9.91 -0.03 0.59
CA ILE A 16 -10.49 -1.05 1.48
C ILE A 16 -9.56 -2.27 1.63
N PHE A 17 -8.80 -2.63 0.60
CA PHE A 17 -7.80 -3.70 0.66
C PHE A 17 -6.84 -3.51 1.83
N TRP A 18 -6.31 -2.30 2.02
CA TRP A 18 -5.32 -1.99 3.06
C TRP A 18 -5.88 -2.03 4.49
N HIS A 19 -7.20 -1.86 4.66
CA HIS A 19 -7.84 -2.07 5.96
C HIS A 19 -7.81 -3.54 6.39
N TYR A 20 -7.80 -4.47 5.44
CA TYR A 20 -7.84 -5.91 5.71
C TYR A 20 -6.48 -6.60 5.58
N TRP A 21 -5.54 -6.06 4.80
CA TRP A 21 -4.25 -6.70 4.54
C TRP A 21 -3.48 -7.03 5.83
N ASN A 22 -3.33 -6.03 6.69
CA ASN A 22 -2.76 -6.18 8.02
C ASN A 22 -3.37 -5.15 8.98
N PRO A 23 -4.50 -5.48 9.64
CA PRO A 23 -5.24 -4.53 10.46
C PRO A 23 -4.43 -3.98 11.64
N ILE A 24 -3.54 -4.79 12.23
CA ILE A 24 -2.70 -4.39 13.36
C ILE A 24 -1.69 -3.34 12.91
N TRP A 25 -0.98 -3.62 11.80
CA TRP A 25 -0.03 -2.67 11.21
C TRP A 25 -0.73 -1.37 10.78
N GLY A 26 -1.87 -1.49 10.10
CA GLY A 26 -2.68 -0.34 9.69
C GLY A 26 -3.16 0.51 10.86
N TYR A 27 -3.52 -0.09 11.99
CA TYR A 27 -3.92 0.62 13.20
C TYR A 27 -2.77 1.49 13.75
N TYR A 28 -1.57 0.92 13.91
CA TYR A 28 -0.42 1.65 14.45
C TYR A 28 0.05 2.76 13.52
N LEU A 29 0.07 2.54 12.21
CA LEU A 29 0.37 3.57 11.23
C LEU A 29 -0.68 4.70 11.25
N SER A 30 -1.96 4.34 11.31
CA SER A 30 -3.04 5.33 11.41
C SER A 30 -2.90 6.18 12.68
N ARG A 31 -2.65 5.54 13.83
CA ARG A 31 -2.53 6.21 15.13
C ARG A 31 -1.29 7.09 15.24
N ASN A 32 -0.13 6.60 14.83
CA ASN A 32 1.17 7.22 15.11
C ASN A 32 1.72 8.05 13.95
N VAL A 33 1.23 7.85 12.72
CA VAL A 33 1.73 8.53 11.52
C VAL A 33 0.62 9.33 10.86
N MET A 34 -0.44 8.67 10.37
CA MET A 34 -1.46 9.34 9.56
C MET A 34 -2.22 10.41 10.35
N ARG A 35 -2.67 10.09 11.56
CA ARG A 35 -3.46 11.01 12.39
C ARG A 35 -2.67 12.27 12.78
N PRO A 36 -1.43 12.19 13.29
CA PRO A 36 -0.59 13.38 13.50
C PRO A 36 -0.37 14.18 12.21
N LEU A 37 -0.04 13.53 11.09
CA LEU A 37 0.19 14.23 9.83
C LEU A 37 -1.07 14.95 9.31
N SER A 38 -2.25 14.35 9.48
CA SER A 38 -3.52 14.94 9.04
C SER A 38 -3.91 16.21 9.79
N GLN A 39 -3.26 16.52 10.92
CA GLN A 39 -3.47 17.78 11.64
C GLN A 39 -2.77 18.97 10.95
N PHE A 40 -1.75 18.70 10.14
CA PHE A 40 -0.94 19.73 9.48
C PHE A 40 -1.03 19.69 7.95
N LEU A 41 -1.39 18.53 7.39
CA LEU A 41 -1.37 18.27 5.95
C LEU A 41 -2.76 17.84 5.45
N PRO A 42 -3.09 18.09 4.18
CA PRO A 42 -4.29 17.56 3.58
C PRO A 42 -4.27 16.02 3.59
N ILE A 43 -5.45 15.41 3.74
CA ILE A 43 -5.59 13.96 3.99
C ILE A 43 -4.89 13.09 2.94
N TRP A 44 -4.90 13.49 1.67
CA TRP A 44 -4.25 12.73 0.59
C TRP A 44 -2.72 12.67 0.80
N LEU A 45 -2.11 13.75 1.28
CA LEU A 45 -0.68 13.80 1.54
C LEU A 45 -0.32 13.02 2.80
N ALA A 46 -1.17 13.11 3.84
CA ALA A 46 -1.02 12.28 5.03
C ALA A 46 -1.09 10.77 4.69
N VAL A 47 -1.98 10.36 3.79
CA VAL A 47 -2.04 8.97 3.28
C VAL A 47 -0.74 8.61 2.56
N LEU A 48 -0.28 9.43 1.61
CA LEU A 48 0.96 9.14 0.85
C LEU A 48 2.17 8.97 1.77
N LEU A 49 2.36 9.91 2.70
CA LEU A 49 3.46 9.86 3.67
C LEU A 49 3.34 8.64 4.59
N THR A 50 2.13 8.24 4.99
CA THR A 50 1.93 7.02 5.78
C THR A 50 2.37 5.77 5.02
N PHE A 51 2.09 5.69 3.72
CA PHE A 51 2.59 4.63 2.85
C PHE A 51 4.12 4.64 2.75
N LEU A 52 4.74 5.82 2.54
CA LEU A 52 6.19 5.95 2.47
C LEU A 52 6.87 5.53 3.78
N VAL A 53 6.34 5.95 4.93
CA VAL A 53 6.83 5.53 6.26
C VAL A 53 6.68 4.02 6.44
N SER A 54 5.54 3.44 6.02
CA SER A 54 5.36 1.99 6.03
C SER A 54 6.44 1.29 5.20
N GLY A 55 6.70 1.76 3.97
CA GLY A 55 7.74 1.20 3.11
C GLY A 55 9.14 1.31 3.70
N ALA A 56 9.48 2.46 4.30
CA ALA A 56 10.76 2.69 4.95
C ALA A 56 10.98 1.74 6.15
N LEU A 57 9.93 1.46 6.92
CA LEU A 57 9.99 0.48 8.01
C LEU A 57 10.22 -0.95 7.50
N HIS A 58 9.67 -1.30 6.32
CA HIS A 58 9.93 -2.61 5.70
C HIS A 58 11.36 -2.69 5.15
N ASP A 59 11.84 -1.64 4.48
CA ASP A 59 13.23 -1.55 4.01
C ASP A 59 14.20 -1.71 5.19
N LEU A 60 13.95 -1.00 6.31
CA LEU A 60 14.74 -1.13 7.53
C LEU A 60 14.71 -2.55 8.10
N ALA A 61 13.53 -3.16 8.21
CA ALA A 61 13.39 -4.51 8.75
C ALA A 61 14.16 -5.54 7.90
N VAL A 62 14.06 -5.47 6.57
CA VAL A 62 14.79 -6.38 5.68
C VAL A 62 16.29 -6.07 5.69
N ALA A 63 16.68 -4.80 5.76
CA ALA A 63 18.09 -4.42 5.84
C ALA A 63 18.76 -4.93 7.11
N LEU A 64 18.08 -4.89 8.26
CA LEU A 64 18.57 -5.45 9.52
C LEU A 64 18.71 -6.98 9.48
N VAL A 65 17.78 -7.67 8.82
CA VAL A 65 17.82 -9.14 8.68
C VAL A 65 18.92 -9.57 7.71
N LYS A 66 19.08 -8.86 6.59
CA LYS A 66 20.04 -9.19 5.52
C LYS A 66 21.42 -8.57 5.73
N TRP A 67 21.57 -7.66 6.70
CA TRP A 67 22.75 -6.82 6.89
C TRP A 67 23.19 -6.07 5.63
N GLN A 68 22.21 -5.63 4.83
CA GLN A 68 22.44 -4.96 3.54
C GLN A 68 21.41 -3.85 3.37
N ALA A 69 21.87 -2.66 2.95
CA ALA A 69 20.96 -1.57 2.65
C ALA A 69 20.00 -1.98 1.52
N MET A 70 18.70 -1.80 1.75
CA MET A 70 17.65 -2.09 0.78
C MET A 70 16.76 -0.86 0.64
N PHE A 71 16.43 -0.50 -0.60
CA PHE A 71 15.55 0.60 -0.93
C PHE A 71 14.58 0.16 -2.03
N PHE A 72 13.66 -0.73 -1.66
CA PHE A 72 12.66 -1.27 -2.59
C PHE A 72 11.24 -1.01 -2.10
N PHE A 73 10.97 -1.25 -0.82
CA PHE A 73 9.62 -1.15 -0.27
C PHE A 73 9.14 0.30 -0.19
N THR A 74 10.03 1.26 0.08
CA THR A 74 9.69 2.70 0.11
C THR A 74 9.09 3.19 -1.22
N PRO A 75 9.77 3.09 -2.38
CA PRO A 75 9.18 3.52 -3.64
C PRO A 75 7.94 2.69 -4.02
N TRP A 76 7.92 1.39 -3.73
CA TRP A 76 6.79 0.52 -4.03
C TRP A 76 5.52 0.91 -3.26
N PHE A 77 5.64 1.12 -1.94
CA PHE A 77 4.53 1.61 -1.12
C PHE A 77 4.12 3.02 -1.53
N GLY A 78 5.05 3.88 -1.95
CA GLY A 78 4.75 5.19 -2.52
C GLY A 78 3.81 5.10 -3.72
N ILE A 79 4.12 4.24 -4.69
CA ILE A 79 3.27 3.99 -5.86
C ILE A 79 1.90 3.45 -5.44
N MET A 80 1.86 2.46 -4.53
CA MET A 80 0.58 1.93 -4.03
C MET A 80 -0.23 3.00 -3.30
N GLY A 81 0.41 3.90 -2.55
CA GLY A 81 -0.22 5.06 -1.91
C GLY A 81 -0.87 6.00 -2.93
N VAL A 82 -0.19 6.27 -4.06
CA VAL A 82 -0.76 7.05 -5.17
C VAL A 82 -1.99 6.34 -5.76
N ILE A 83 -1.92 5.03 -5.98
CA ILE A 83 -3.06 4.23 -6.48
C ILE A 83 -4.24 4.31 -5.49
N VAL A 84 -3.99 4.23 -4.18
CA VAL A 84 -5.02 4.39 -3.13
C VAL A 84 -5.66 5.78 -3.20
N ILE A 85 -4.86 6.84 -3.30
CA ILE A 85 -5.35 8.22 -3.37
C ILE A 85 -6.18 8.44 -4.63
N ALA A 86 -5.68 7.99 -5.79
CA ALA A 86 -6.40 8.07 -7.05
C ALA A 86 -7.73 7.29 -6.99
N SER A 87 -7.68 6.05 -6.50
CA SER A 87 -8.87 5.20 -6.33
C SER A 87 -9.92 5.84 -5.44
N ASN A 88 -9.50 6.48 -4.35
CA ASN A 88 -10.40 7.18 -3.45
C ASN A 88 -10.97 8.45 -4.09
N LYS A 89 -10.12 9.25 -4.77
CA LYS A 89 -10.52 10.50 -5.43
C LYS A 89 -11.55 10.28 -6.55
N TYR A 90 -11.41 9.21 -7.31
CA TYR A 90 -12.34 8.86 -8.40
C TYR A 90 -13.47 7.93 -7.96
N GLY A 91 -13.58 7.60 -6.66
CA GLY A 91 -14.62 6.71 -6.14
C GLY A 91 -14.60 5.32 -6.78
N LEU A 92 -13.42 4.80 -7.16
CA LEU A 92 -13.29 3.51 -7.83
C LEU A 92 -13.79 2.39 -6.92
N SER A 93 -14.93 1.81 -7.30
CA SER A 93 -15.50 0.63 -6.65
C SER A 93 -15.79 -0.44 -7.68
N TYR A 94 -15.33 -1.64 -7.39
CA TYR A 94 -15.62 -2.86 -8.14
C TYR A 94 -16.36 -3.87 -7.25
N GLY A 95 -17.14 -3.35 -6.30
CA GLY A 95 -17.88 -4.16 -5.32
C GLY A 95 -19.01 -5.01 -5.90
N ALA A 96 -19.54 -4.63 -7.07
CA ALA A 96 -20.54 -5.40 -7.80
C ALA A 96 -19.98 -6.68 -8.45
N LEU A 97 -18.66 -6.76 -8.64
CA LEU A 97 -18.02 -7.92 -9.26
C LEU A 97 -17.91 -9.11 -8.28
N PRO A 98 -17.90 -10.36 -8.79
CA PRO A 98 -17.66 -11.54 -7.97
C PRO A 98 -16.28 -11.50 -7.31
N TRP A 99 -16.13 -12.22 -6.19
CA TRP A 99 -14.91 -12.18 -5.36
C TRP A 99 -13.63 -12.44 -6.16
N ILE A 100 -13.63 -13.39 -7.11
CA ILE A 100 -12.46 -13.69 -7.95
C ILE A 100 -12.01 -12.48 -8.75
N MET A 101 -12.93 -11.75 -9.38
CA MET A 101 -12.60 -10.56 -10.17
C MET A 101 -12.04 -9.45 -9.28
N ARG A 102 -12.59 -9.28 -8.08
CA ARG A 102 -12.06 -8.30 -7.10
C ARG A 102 -10.65 -8.66 -6.65
N ALA A 103 -10.38 -9.95 -6.41
CA ALA A 103 -9.05 -10.45 -6.10
C ALA A 103 -8.06 -10.19 -7.24
N LEU A 104 -8.45 -10.48 -8.48
CA LEU A 104 -7.63 -10.21 -9.65
C LEU A 104 -7.31 -8.71 -9.81
N ILE A 105 -8.29 -7.83 -9.60
CA ILE A 105 -8.07 -6.37 -9.66
C ILE A 105 -7.09 -5.90 -8.57
N ASN A 106 -7.28 -6.34 -7.31
CA ASN A 106 -6.36 -5.98 -6.23
C ASN A 106 -4.94 -6.49 -6.48
N LEU A 107 -4.82 -7.75 -6.92
CA LEU A 107 -3.53 -8.34 -7.29
C LEU A 107 -2.90 -7.60 -8.46
N LEU A 108 -3.68 -7.19 -9.46
CA LEU A 108 -3.19 -6.42 -10.59
C LEU A 108 -2.58 -5.08 -10.13
N PHE A 109 -3.19 -4.37 -9.18
CA PHE A 109 -2.59 -3.16 -8.61
C PHE A 109 -1.27 -3.44 -7.88
N ILE A 110 -1.18 -4.54 -7.14
CA ILE A 110 0.05 -4.94 -6.43
C ILE A 110 1.14 -5.31 -7.41
N PHE A 111 0.85 -6.16 -8.40
CA PHE A 111 1.85 -6.62 -9.38
C PHE A 111 2.27 -5.52 -10.35
N SER A 112 1.34 -4.66 -10.80
CA SER A 112 1.69 -3.53 -11.66
C SER A 112 2.55 -2.50 -10.93
N SER A 113 2.24 -2.17 -9.67
CA SER A 113 3.08 -1.28 -8.86
C SER A 113 4.45 -1.90 -8.55
N PHE A 114 4.52 -3.22 -8.33
CA PHE A 114 5.78 -3.94 -8.15
C PHE A 114 6.64 -3.88 -9.42
N ALA A 115 6.07 -4.23 -10.57
CA ALA A 115 6.76 -4.20 -11.86
C ALA A 115 7.25 -2.79 -12.21
N LEU A 116 6.43 -1.77 -11.93
CA LEU A 116 6.82 -0.37 -12.11
C LEU A 116 8.00 0.00 -11.19
N THR A 117 7.99 -0.44 -9.95
CA THR A 117 9.08 -0.17 -9.00
C THR A 117 10.38 -0.83 -9.46
N GLU A 118 10.33 -2.10 -9.85
CA GLU A 118 11.50 -2.82 -10.39
C GLU A 118 12.03 -2.14 -11.65
N PHE A 119 11.15 -1.74 -12.56
CA PHE A 119 11.56 -0.99 -13.76
C PHE A 119 12.24 0.33 -13.39
N MET A 120 11.64 1.14 -12.50
CA MET A 120 12.24 2.40 -12.04
C MET A 120 13.61 2.20 -11.40
N LEU A 121 13.76 1.17 -10.57
CA LEU A 121 15.03 0.88 -9.91
C LEU A 121 16.07 0.31 -10.89
N SER A 122 15.65 -0.45 -11.90
CA SER A 122 16.57 -0.94 -12.94
C SER A 122 17.19 0.19 -13.77
N LEU A 123 16.50 1.32 -13.93
CA LEU A 123 17.04 2.51 -14.61
C LEU A 123 18.10 3.24 -13.77
N TRP A 124 18.15 2.97 -12.47
CA TRP A 124 19.05 3.62 -11.51
C TRP A 124 20.21 2.73 -11.06
N ARG A 125 20.13 1.41 -11.33
CA ARG A 125 21.23 0.47 -11.08
C ARG A 125 22.22 0.60 -12.24
N PRO A 126 23.51 0.93 -11.98
CA PRO A 126 24.54 1.02 -13.00
C PRO A 126 24.84 -0.33 -13.67
#